data_AF-A0A0L0AG53-F1
#
_entry.id   AF-A0A0L0AG53-F1
#
_cell.length_a   1.000
_cell.length_b   1.000
_cell.length_c   1.000
_cell.angle_alpha   90.00
_cell.angle_beta   90.00
_cell.angle_gamma   90.00
#
_symmetry.space_group_name_H-M   'P 1'
#
loop_
_entity.id
_entity.type
_entity.pdbx_description
1 polymer ?
#
loop_
_entity_poly.entity_id
_entity_poly.type
_entity_poly.pdbx_seq_one_letter_code
_entity_poly.pdbx_strand_id
1 'polypeptide(L)'
;MKQSLVELIGKISSGCMRDDDIGRIADEAAQAYADPQAFLTANPDINYDDSFPIPLGEWVVVGSLPDTVIFQADTYSELLQQIIDSFGPDVTFNIKPKQLNKIDALTALNRIQVQLAAMSKDRGGYVLFDFSQPLDDELQMVLVYGKDADRVAALGAELHIRAVPALEALRVAVHV
;
A
#
# COMPACT_ATOMS: atom_id res chain seq x y z
N MET A 1 4.63 18.82 0.42
CA MET A 1 5.00 17.51 0.99
C MET A 1 4.04 17.06 2.09
N LYS A 2 4.03 17.63 3.31
CA LYS A 2 3.12 17.17 4.39
C LYS A 2 1.65 17.05 3.97
N GLN A 3 1.09 18.07 3.31
CA GLN A 3 -0.30 18.02 2.84
C GLN A 3 -0.55 16.89 1.83
N SER A 4 0.39 16.70 0.89
CA SER A 4 0.35 15.61 -0.09
C SER A 4 0.46 14.24 0.59
N LEU A 5 1.28 14.11 1.65
CA LEU A 5 1.39 12.89 2.47
C LEU A 5 0.08 12.61 3.22
N VAL A 6 -0.53 13.62 3.85
CA VAL A 6 -1.85 13.48 4.50
C VAL A 6 -2.89 12.99 3.49
N GLU A 7 -2.91 13.58 2.29
CA GLU A 7 -3.86 13.18 1.26
C GLU A 7 -3.60 11.75 0.76
N LEU A 8 -2.32 11.39 0.52
CA LEU A 8 -1.93 10.06 0.07
C LEU A 8 -2.33 9.00 1.10
N ILE A 9 -1.89 9.17 2.35
CA ILE A 9 -2.15 8.25 3.46
C ILE A 9 -3.66 8.13 3.68
N GLY A 10 -4.38 9.24 3.66
CA GLY A 10 -5.85 9.23 3.78
C GLY A 10 -6.52 8.41 2.69
N LYS A 11 -6.07 8.51 1.44
CA LYS A 11 -6.64 7.76 0.31
C LYS A 11 -6.29 6.28 0.34
N ILE A 12 -5.04 5.92 0.63
CA ILE A 12 -4.61 4.51 0.69
C ILE A 12 -5.16 3.79 1.94
N SER A 13 -5.54 4.54 2.99
CA SER A 13 -6.21 3.96 4.15
C SER A 13 -7.64 3.48 3.86
N SER A 14 -8.25 3.92 2.76
CA SER A 14 -9.64 3.62 2.41
C SER A 14 -10.67 3.85 3.54
N GLY A 15 -10.36 4.75 4.48
CA GLY A 15 -11.22 5.06 5.63
C GLY A 15 -10.98 4.20 6.88
N CYS A 16 -9.97 3.32 6.88
CA CYS A 16 -9.62 2.48 8.03
C CYS A 16 -8.82 3.24 9.11
N MET A 17 -8.29 4.43 8.81
CA MET A 17 -7.48 5.23 9.72
C MET A 17 -8.19 6.52 10.14
N ARG A 18 -7.91 6.98 11.37
CA ARG A 18 -8.41 8.27 11.87
C ARG A 18 -7.53 9.41 11.34
N ASP A 19 -8.14 10.58 11.16
CA ASP A 19 -7.43 11.77 10.67
C ASP A 19 -6.22 12.16 11.53
N ASP A 20 -6.31 12.00 12.85
CA ASP A 20 -5.20 12.28 13.77
C ASP A 20 -4.00 11.33 13.53
N ASP A 21 -4.26 10.05 13.28
CA ASP A 21 -3.21 9.06 13.00
C ASP A 21 -2.56 9.35 11.64
N ILE A 22 -3.37 9.67 10.63
CA ILE A 22 -2.91 10.10 9.30
C ILE A 22 -2.02 11.34 9.41
N GLY A 23 -2.49 12.35 10.14
CA GLY A 23 -1.79 13.61 10.35
C GLY A 23 -0.46 13.45 11.06
N ARG A 24 -0.40 12.56 12.05
CA ARG A 24 0.82 12.22 12.78
C ARG A 24 1.87 11.57 11.87
N ILE A 25 1.49 10.51 11.14
CA ILE A 25 2.40 9.80 10.23
C ILE A 25 2.93 10.75 9.15
N ALA A 26 2.05 11.56 8.55
CA ALA A 26 2.45 12.52 7.55
C ALA A 26 3.40 13.60 8.07
N ASP A 27 3.27 13.99 9.35
CA ASP A 27 4.18 14.93 10.00
C ASP A 27 5.55 14.32 10.24
N GLU A 28 5.60 13.13 10.84
CA GLU A 28 6.83 12.37 11.10
C GLU A 28 7.59 12.11 9.79
N ALA A 29 6.90 11.62 8.76
CA ALA A 29 7.49 11.38 7.44
C ALA A 29 8.01 12.68 6.80
N ALA A 30 7.27 13.79 6.89
CA ALA A 30 7.71 15.07 6.33
C ALA A 30 8.96 15.61 7.04
N GLN A 31 9.07 15.43 8.37
CA GLN A 31 10.29 15.76 9.11
C GLN A 31 11.47 14.89 8.67
N ALA A 32 11.25 13.58 8.53
CA ALA A 32 12.24 12.62 8.06
C ALA A 32 12.72 12.92 6.62
N TYR A 33 11.84 13.39 5.73
CA TYR A 33 12.24 13.85 4.38
C TYR A 33 13.04 15.16 4.42
N ALA A 34 12.73 16.07 5.35
CA ALA A 34 13.35 17.39 5.41
C ALA A 34 14.77 17.36 5.99
N ASP A 35 14.98 16.57 7.05
CA ASP A 35 16.29 16.41 7.71
C ASP A 35 16.42 14.99 8.30
N PRO A 36 16.85 14.00 7.49
CA PRO A 36 16.97 12.62 7.93
C PRO A 36 17.90 12.45 9.15
N GLN A 37 19.00 13.22 9.20
CA GLN A 37 19.99 13.08 10.27
C GLN A 37 19.46 13.63 11.60
N ALA A 38 18.80 14.78 11.59
CA ALA A 38 18.15 15.31 12.78
C ALA A 38 17.02 14.38 13.25
N PHE A 39 16.25 13.80 12.32
CA PHE A 39 15.19 12.86 12.65
C PHE A 39 15.71 11.60 13.33
N LEU A 40 16.76 10.96 12.82
CA LEU A 40 17.38 9.79 13.46
C LEU A 40 18.00 10.13 14.82
N THR A 41 18.59 11.32 14.97
CA THR A 41 19.13 11.78 16.26
C THR A 41 18.03 11.95 17.31
N ALA A 42 16.85 12.43 16.91
CA ALA A 42 15.70 12.58 17.79
C ALA A 42 15.00 11.24 18.11
N ASN A 43 15.19 10.22 17.27
CA ASN A 43 14.55 8.91 17.37
C ASN A 43 15.59 7.79 17.37
N PRO A 44 16.39 7.63 18.44
CA PRO A 44 17.51 6.70 18.49
C PRO A 44 17.11 5.21 18.43
N ASP A 45 15.83 4.90 18.65
CA ASP A 45 15.29 3.53 18.57
C ASP A 45 14.96 3.11 17.12
N ILE A 46 14.98 4.04 16.16
CA ILE A 46 14.74 3.73 14.74
C ILE A 46 15.94 2.98 14.17
N ASN A 47 15.67 1.77 13.68
CA ASN A 47 16.65 0.94 12.98
C ASN A 47 16.58 1.17 11.47
N TYR A 48 17.08 2.33 11.03
CA TYR A 48 17.21 2.69 9.61
C TYR A 48 18.66 3.02 9.30
N ASP A 49 19.14 2.53 8.16
CA ASP A 49 20.44 2.88 7.59
C ASP A 49 20.38 2.98 6.05
N ASP A 50 21.52 3.30 5.44
CA ASP A 50 21.61 3.51 3.99
C ASP A 50 21.53 2.22 3.15
N SER A 51 21.34 1.04 3.76
CA SER A 51 21.11 -0.21 3.04
C SER A 51 19.66 -0.37 2.56
N PHE A 52 18.72 0.36 3.16
CA PHE A 52 17.32 0.34 2.73
C PHE A 52 17.17 0.95 1.33
N PRO A 53 16.32 0.37 0.46
CA PRO A 53 16.19 0.81 -0.93
C PRO A 53 15.30 2.06 -1.12
N ILE A 54 14.77 2.59 -0.01
CA ILE A 54 13.85 3.73 0.03
C ILE A 54 14.39 4.79 1.01
N PRO A 55 14.11 6.09 0.80
CA PRO A 55 14.51 7.14 1.72
C PRO A 55 13.79 7.02 3.07
N LEU A 56 14.41 7.53 4.14
CA LEU A 56 13.88 7.49 5.50
C LEU A 56 12.44 8.01 5.61
N GLY A 57 12.08 9.07 4.88
CA GLY A 57 10.71 9.59 4.89
C GLY A 57 9.69 8.59 4.33
N GLU A 58 10.03 7.84 3.28
CA GLU A 58 9.17 6.78 2.72
C GLU A 58 9.11 5.58 3.68
N TRP A 59 10.25 5.25 4.28
CA TRP A 59 10.35 4.20 5.29
C TRP A 59 9.45 4.50 6.51
N VAL A 60 9.43 5.75 6.99
CA VAL A 60 8.53 6.17 8.07
C VAL A 60 7.07 6.02 7.67
N VAL A 61 6.69 6.34 6.42
CA VAL A 61 5.31 6.10 5.94
C VAL A 61 5.01 4.60 6.01
N VAL A 62 5.79 3.78 5.32
CA VAL A 62 5.56 2.33 5.20
C VAL A 62 5.51 1.66 6.57
N GLY A 63 6.51 1.90 7.43
CA GLY A 63 6.62 1.29 8.75
C GLY A 63 5.60 1.78 9.78
N SER A 64 4.87 2.86 9.49
CA SER A 64 3.82 3.38 10.39
C SER A 64 2.41 3.01 9.95
N LEU A 65 2.23 2.47 8.74
CA LEU A 65 0.93 2.01 8.28
C LEU A 65 0.56 0.70 8.99
N PRO A 66 -0.68 0.55 9.47
CA PRO A 66 -1.12 -0.72 10.04
C PRO A 66 -1.33 -1.78 8.95
N ASP A 67 -1.27 -3.06 9.34
CA ASP A 67 -1.48 -4.24 8.47
C ASP A 67 -2.89 -4.32 7.85
N THR A 68 -3.79 -3.42 8.24
CA THR A 68 -5.13 -3.25 7.63
C THR A 68 -5.13 -2.29 6.44
N VAL A 69 -4.01 -1.61 6.19
CA VAL A 69 -3.83 -0.61 5.14
C VAL A 69 -2.73 -1.04 4.17
N ILE A 70 -1.58 -1.48 4.68
CA ILE A 70 -0.49 -2.03 3.88
C ILE A 70 -0.47 -3.55 4.03
N PHE A 71 -0.44 -4.24 2.90
CA PHE A 71 -0.42 -5.69 2.81
C PHE A 71 0.94 -6.12 2.27
N GLN A 72 1.67 -6.91 3.06
CA GLN A 72 3.02 -7.37 2.76
C GLN A 72 3.04 -8.89 2.79
N ALA A 73 3.39 -9.53 1.68
CA ALA A 73 3.31 -10.98 1.55
C ALA A 73 4.25 -11.55 0.50
N ASP A 74 4.78 -12.74 0.75
CA ASP A 74 5.57 -13.49 -0.23
C ASP A 74 4.72 -14.13 -1.33
N THR A 75 3.44 -14.41 -1.06
CA THR A 75 2.57 -15.10 -2.01
C THR A 75 1.21 -14.42 -2.20
N TYR A 76 0.62 -14.59 -3.39
CA TYR A 76 -0.74 -14.11 -3.67
C TYR A 76 -1.82 -14.77 -2.78
N SER A 77 -1.56 -15.98 -2.27
CA SER A 77 -2.46 -16.62 -1.30
C SER A 77 -2.44 -15.88 0.04
N GLU A 78 -1.25 -15.56 0.56
CA GLU A 78 -1.09 -14.78 1.79
C GLU A 78 -1.62 -13.36 1.64
N LEU A 79 -1.32 -12.70 0.52
CA LEU A 79 -1.87 -11.39 0.18
C LEU A 79 -3.40 -11.39 0.23
N LEU A 80 -4.05 -12.37 -0.41
CA LEU A 80 -5.51 -12.47 -0.38
C LEU A 80 -6.04 -12.75 1.05
N GLN A 81 -5.32 -13.53 1.85
CA GLN A 81 -5.70 -13.80 3.24
C GLN A 81 -5.68 -12.50 4.06
N GLN A 82 -4.60 -11.73 4.01
CA GLN A 82 -4.49 -10.45 4.73
C GLN A 82 -5.57 -9.45 4.28
N ILE A 83 -5.83 -9.39 2.97
CA ILE A 83 -6.93 -8.56 2.43
C ILE A 83 -8.27 -9.00 3.02
N ILE A 84 -8.60 -10.30 3.02
CA ILE A 84 -9.86 -10.79 3.59
C ILE A 84 -9.98 -10.40 5.07
N ASP A 85 -8.91 -10.59 5.83
CA ASP A 85 -8.88 -10.30 7.27
C ASP A 85 -9.10 -8.80 7.56
N SER A 86 -8.69 -7.91 6.64
CA SER A 86 -8.91 -6.46 6.77
C SER A 86 -10.37 -6.01 6.63
N PHE A 87 -11.21 -6.76 5.91
CA PHE A 87 -12.63 -6.40 5.69
C PHE A 87 -13.57 -6.90 6.81
N GLY A 88 -13.09 -7.82 7.65
CA GLY A 88 -13.87 -8.43 8.72
C GLY A 88 -14.80 -9.57 8.27
N PRO A 89 -15.39 -10.31 9.22
CA PRO A 89 -16.06 -11.59 8.96
C PRO A 89 -17.38 -11.47 8.17
N ASP A 90 -17.99 -10.28 8.13
CA ASP A 90 -19.27 -10.06 7.46
C ASP A 90 -19.14 -9.82 5.95
N VAL A 91 -17.91 -9.63 5.46
CA VAL A 91 -17.64 -9.38 4.04
C VAL A 91 -17.32 -10.70 3.34
N THR A 92 -18.16 -11.07 2.38
CA THR A 92 -17.99 -12.32 1.63
C THR A 92 -17.08 -12.15 0.43
N PHE A 93 -16.03 -12.97 0.37
CA PHE A 93 -15.16 -13.13 -0.80
C PHE A 93 -15.53 -14.41 -1.55
N ASN A 94 -15.69 -14.32 -2.87
CA ASN A 94 -16.03 -15.48 -3.71
C ASN A 94 -14.81 -16.36 -4.03
N ILE A 95 -13.62 -15.78 -3.94
CA ILE A 95 -12.33 -16.47 -4.09
C ILE A 95 -11.74 -16.78 -2.71
N LYS A 96 -11.00 -17.89 -2.61
CA LYS A 96 -10.31 -18.33 -1.38
C LYS A 96 -8.80 -18.35 -1.60
N PRO A 97 -7.98 -18.02 -0.59
CA PRO A 97 -6.50 -18.04 -0.66
C PRO A 97 -5.93 -19.28 -1.33
N LYS A 98 -6.36 -20.47 -0.88
CA LYS A 98 -5.91 -21.76 -1.43
C LYS A 98 -6.16 -21.95 -2.93
N GLN A 99 -7.09 -21.22 -3.52
CA GLN A 99 -7.36 -21.27 -4.96
C GLN A 99 -6.30 -20.54 -5.78
N LEU A 100 -5.43 -19.75 -5.15
CA LEU A 100 -4.32 -19.04 -5.80
C LEU A 100 -3.00 -19.82 -5.72
N ASN A 101 -2.97 -20.92 -4.97
CA ASN A 101 -1.79 -21.79 -4.90
C ASN A 101 -1.44 -22.37 -6.28
N LYS A 102 -0.17 -22.26 -6.68
CA LYS A 102 0.36 -22.74 -7.98
C LYS A 102 -0.28 -22.08 -9.21
N ILE A 103 -0.94 -20.94 -9.03
CA ILE A 103 -1.39 -20.09 -10.14
C ILE A 103 -0.28 -19.10 -10.47
N ASP A 104 -0.10 -18.79 -11.76
CA ASP A 104 0.84 -17.76 -12.17
C ASP A 104 0.46 -16.38 -11.62
N ALA A 105 1.46 -15.51 -11.44
CA ALA A 105 1.30 -14.22 -10.80
C ALA A 105 0.20 -13.36 -11.44
N LEU A 106 0.16 -13.29 -12.77
CA LEU A 106 -0.79 -12.44 -13.49
C LEU A 106 -2.23 -12.93 -13.32
N THR A 107 -2.45 -14.24 -13.46
CA THR A 107 -3.78 -14.83 -13.24
C THR A 107 -4.22 -14.70 -11.79
N ALA A 108 -3.33 -14.87 -10.82
CA ALA A 108 -3.64 -14.74 -9.40
C ALA A 108 -4.05 -13.30 -9.05
N LEU A 109 -3.23 -12.32 -9.43
CA LEU A 109 -3.49 -10.90 -9.19
C LEU A 109 -4.78 -10.42 -9.88
N ASN A 110 -5.02 -10.88 -11.12
CA ASN A 110 -6.26 -10.55 -11.83
C ASN A 110 -7.51 -11.07 -11.10
N ARG A 111 -7.47 -12.28 -10.52
CA ARG A 111 -8.60 -12.81 -9.75
C ARG A 111 -8.88 -11.97 -8.49
N ILE A 112 -7.82 -11.58 -7.77
CA ILE A 112 -7.93 -10.69 -6.61
C ILE A 112 -8.55 -9.35 -7.04
N GLN A 113 -8.02 -8.73 -8.09
CA GLN A 113 -8.50 -7.45 -8.59
C GLN A 113 -9.96 -7.50 -9.07
N VAL A 114 -10.40 -8.57 -9.71
CA VAL A 114 -11.81 -8.74 -10.12
C VAL A 114 -12.73 -8.83 -8.91
N GLN A 115 -12.34 -9.55 -7.86
CA GLN A 115 -13.10 -9.62 -6.61
C GLN A 115 -13.21 -8.23 -5.96
N LEU A 116 -12.08 -7.52 -5.84
CA LEU A 116 -12.00 -6.18 -5.25
C LEU A 116 -12.81 -5.12 -6.02
N ALA A 117 -12.77 -5.16 -7.35
CA ALA A 117 -13.53 -4.22 -8.19
C ALA A 117 -15.05 -4.40 -8.07
N ALA A 118 -15.53 -5.58 -7.67
CA ALA A 118 -16.95 -5.84 -7.47
C ALA A 118 -17.49 -5.33 -6.13
N MET A 119 -16.60 -4.98 -5.19
CA MET A 119 -16.91 -4.50 -3.84
C MET A 119 -17.03 -2.98 -3.82
N SER A 120 -17.76 -2.37 -2.87
CA SER A 120 -17.88 -0.90 -2.73
C SER A 120 -18.16 -0.16 -4.06
N LYS A 121 -19.17 -0.62 -4.81
CA LYS A 121 -19.47 -0.11 -6.17
C LYS A 121 -19.80 1.37 -6.21
N ASP A 122 -20.38 1.92 -5.15
CA ASP A 122 -20.64 3.35 -4.97
C ASP A 122 -19.35 4.19 -4.96
N ARG A 123 -18.20 3.56 -4.69
CA ARG A 123 -16.88 4.18 -4.69
C ARG A 123 -16.00 3.77 -5.89
N GLY A 124 -16.58 3.06 -6.85
CA GLY A 124 -15.91 2.63 -8.07
C GLY A 124 -15.10 1.33 -7.92
N GLY A 125 -15.35 0.52 -6.89
CA GLY A 125 -14.52 -0.67 -6.65
C GLY A 125 -13.33 -0.39 -5.74
N TYR A 126 -12.61 -1.44 -5.35
CA TYR A 126 -11.24 -1.31 -4.90
C TYR A 126 -10.26 -1.65 -6.03
N VAL A 127 -9.19 -0.88 -6.10
CA VAL A 127 -8.03 -1.12 -6.97
C VAL A 127 -6.85 -1.41 -6.06
N LEU A 128 -6.16 -2.52 -6.33
CA LEU A 128 -4.96 -2.87 -5.62
C LEU A 128 -3.79 -2.09 -6.23
N PHE A 129 -3.09 -1.34 -5.39
CA PHE A 129 -1.94 -0.55 -5.78
C PHE A 129 -0.66 -1.21 -5.28
N ASP A 130 0.30 -1.34 -6.17
CA ASP A 130 1.67 -1.70 -5.86
C ASP A 130 2.37 -0.45 -5.30
N PHE A 131 2.76 -0.51 -4.03
CA PHE A 131 3.02 0.65 -3.20
C PHE A 131 4.40 0.60 -2.54
N SER A 132 5.18 1.68 -2.71
CA SER A 132 6.59 1.77 -2.30
C SER A 132 7.43 0.62 -2.91
N GLN A 133 8.67 0.44 -2.44
CA GLN A 133 9.46 -0.76 -2.69
C GLN A 133 9.26 -1.76 -1.54
N PRO A 134 9.09 -3.06 -1.85
CA PRO A 134 9.07 -4.09 -0.82
C PRO A 134 10.39 -4.12 -0.04
N LEU A 135 10.32 -4.32 1.28
CA LEU A 135 11.48 -4.34 2.17
C LEU A 135 11.88 -5.79 2.52
N ASP A 136 10.94 -6.54 3.08
CA ASP A 136 11.17 -7.91 3.56
C ASP A 136 10.48 -8.97 2.69
N ASP A 137 9.27 -8.67 2.19
CA ASP A 137 8.42 -9.57 1.39
C ASP A 137 8.53 -9.30 -0.13
N GLU A 138 8.02 -10.23 -0.94
CA GLU A 138 7.96 -10.05 -2.40
C GLU A 138 6.89 -9.03 -2.86
N LEU A 139 5.77 -8.90 -2.14
CA LEU A 139 4.64 -8.05 -2.50
C LEU A 139 4.40 -7.01 -1.41
N GLN A 140 4.17 -5.75 -1.83
CA GLN A 140 3.77 -4.67 -0.94
C GLN A 140 2.67 -3.84 -1.60
N MET A 141 1.45 -3.95 -1.08
CA MET A 141 0.27 -3.41 -1.74
C MET A 141 -0.66 -2.67 -0.79
N VAL A 142 -1.45 -1.75 -1.33
CA VAL A 142 -2.51 -1.01 -0.60
C VAL A 142 -3.82 -1.06 -1.38
N LEU A 143 -4.94 -0.93 -0.67
CA LEU A 143 -6.27 -0.86 -1.28
C LEU A 143 -6.71 0.60 -1.46
N VAL A 144 -7.05 0.96 -2.70
CA VAL A 144 -7.51 2.31 -3.05
C VAL A 144 -8.90 2.22 -3.65
N TYR A 145 -9.81 3.14 -3.28
CA TYR A 145 -11.08 3.24 -3.99
C TYR A 145 -10.86 3.61 -5.47
N GLY A 146 -11.60 2.98 -6.38
CA GLY A 146 -11.44 3.19 -7.82
C GLY A 146 -11.59 4.65 -8.23
N LYS A 147 -12.49 5.41 -7.58
CA LYS A 147 -12.65 6.85 -7.81
C LYS A 147 -11.43 7.71 -7.40
N ASP A 148 -10.58 7.18 -6.52
CA ASP A 148 -9.40 7.85 -5.97
C ASP A 148 -8.09 7.38 -6.64
N ALA A 149 -8.15 6.36 -7.51
CA ALA A 149 -6.99 5.71 -8.13
C ALA A 149 -6.08 6.71 -8.87
N ASP A 150 -6.65 7.55 -9.75
CA ASP A 150 -5.88 8.54 -10.52
C ASP A 150 -5.19 9.55 -9.61
N ARG A 151 -5.85 9.94 -8.51
CA ARG A 151 -5.29 10.89 -7.57
C ARG A 151 -4.18 10.27 -6.73
N VAL A 152 -4.31 9.01 -6.33
CA VAL A 152 -3.23 8.28 -5.64
C VAL A 152 -2.01 8.14 -6.54
N ALA A 153 -2.17 7.78 -7.80
CA ALA A 153 -1.06 7.70 -8.75
C ALA A 153 -0.34 9.06 -8.93
N ALA A 154 -1.11 10.15 -9.02
CA ALA A 154 -0.55 11.50 -9.10
C ALA A 154 0.21 11.91 -7.83
N LEU A 155 -0.30 11.57 -6.65
CA LEU A 155 0.35 11.84 -5.36
C LEU A 155 1.63 11.02 -5.19
N GLY A 156 1.64 9.74 -5.60
CA GLY A 156 2.84 8.92 -5.61
C GLY A 156 3.94 9.53 -6.48
N ALA A 157 3.60 9.96 -7.70
CA ALA A 157 4.53 10.66 -8.58
C ALA A 157 5.06 11.98 -7.97
N GLU A 158 4.19 12.77 -7.33
CA GLU A 158 4.57 14.02 -6.64
C GLU A 158 5.53 13.78 -5.47
N LEU A 159 5.31 12.71 -4.71
CA LEU A 159 6.08 12.35 -3.52
C LEU A 159 7.28 11.45 -3.82
N HIS A 160 7.47 11.05 -5.07
CA HIS A 160 8.45 10.04 -5.49
C HIS A 160 8.28 8.69 -4.78
N ILE A 161 7.06 8.37 -4.35
CA ILE A 161 6.68 7.09 -3.77
C ILE A 161 6.02 6.27 -4.86
N ARG A 162 6.45 5.02 -5.05
CA ARG A 162 5.82 4.14 -6.02
C ARG A 162 4.36 3.90 -5.64
N ALA A 163 3.42 4.25 -6.52
CA ALA A 163 2.00 3.99 -6.31
C ALA A 163 1.33 3.81 -7.68
N VAL A 164 1.24 2.57 -8.12
CA VAL A 164 0.67 2.23 -9.44
C VAL A 164 -0.33 1.08 -9.32
N PRO A 165 -1.38 1.01 -10.16
CA PRO A 165 -2.28 -0.13 -10.17
C PRO A 165 -1.50 -1.44 -10.39
N ALA A 166 -1.57 -2.36 -9.42
CA ALA A 166 -0.69 -3.53 -9.36
C ALA A 166 -0.87 -4.45 -10.57
N LEU A 167 -2.11 -4.65 -11.00
CA LEU A 167 -2.41 -5.51 -12.14
C LEU A 167 -1.78 -4.97 -13.43
N GLU A 168 -1.87 -3.67 -13.67
CA GLU A 168 -1.29 -3.06 -14.87
C GLU A 168 0.24 -3.04 -14.81
N ALA A 169 0.82 -2.75 -13.63
CA ALA A 169 2.26 -2.83 -13.43
C ALA A 169 2.81 -4.24 -13.73
N LEU A 170 2.13 -5.27 -13.24
CA LEU A 170 2.52 -6.66 -13.50
C LEU A 170 2.34 -7.05 -14.97
N ARG A 171 1.27 -6.58 -15.63
CA ARG A 171 1.08 -6.81 -17.08
C ARG A 171 2.23 -6.23 -17.87
N VAL A 172 2.69 -5.01 -17.55
CA VAL A 172 3.86 -4.42 -18.20
C VAL A 172 5.10 -5.27 -17.92
N ALA A 173 5.36 -5.64 -16.67
CA ALA A 173 6.56 -6.41 -16.30
C ALA A 173 6.66 -7.79 -16.98
N VAL A 174 5.53 -8.45 -17.27
CA VAL A 174 5.49 -9.79 -17.91
C VAL A 174 5.58 -9.71 -19.45
N HIS A 175 5.28 -8.57 -20.05
CA HIS A 175 5.35 -8.38 -21.52
C HIS A 175 6.67 -7.73 -21.99
N VAL A 176 7.59 -7.44 -21.07
CA VAL A 176 8.95 -6.95 -21.32
C VAL A 176 9.93 -8.13 -21.27
#